data_AF-A0AAF0FT75-F1
#
_entry.id   AF-A0AAF0FT75-F1
#
_cell.length_a   1.000
_cell.length_b   1.000
_cell.length_c   1.000
_cell.angle_alpha   90.00
_cell.angle_beta   90.00
_cell.angle_gamma   90.00
#
_symmetry.space_group_name_H-M   'P 1'
#
loop_
_entity.id
_entity.type
_entity.pdbx_description
1 polymer ?
#
loop_
_entity_poly.entity_id
_entity_poly.type
_entity_poly.pdbx_seq_one_letter_code
_entity_poly.pdbx_strand_id
1 'polypeptide(L)'
;MNYEVSLSLNIVSAGRKISDRIDEIKSAAPYFDYNFKNEILLFSIKLSDKNELKTFLNIVGKKLFQKKYLTLKIDGWRRQKKGEKYVLSFPVSLLDRDSDLIFELISEIKNSVISDLPMLNNENNYFDITFAETKNSEDFNYFWSAIGEKNTFFSELLLKTIYKNCQKPNHVPRKFCFSFDIMEVKILVNNKNYGSYNLPLGRFVYASEKKMVKQTLQKYRLLKGYELAESDENKSGKIVENKKVSFFAISDLHLGHFDIIDATARPFITTNTDEMDKILISNWNKMVSEGGVVIYAGDLTYNLDSSKADNYIKQLNGKIIFVNGNHDTVSYESRFQYELKYKDHLFLFIHNPKFSPDNYPGWIVHGHTHNSRMCDCPFINFKKRTINISCELTSYRPINLDELVEIINNGSMGGIDKIYSIDTGSFFYVE
;
A
#
# COMPACT_ATOMS: atom_id res chain seq x y z
N MET A 1 33.20 7.76 24.28
CA MET A 1 31.93 7.01 24.40
C MET A 1 31.67 6.46 23.03
N ASN A 2 31.72 5.14 22.84
CA ASN A 2 31.43 4.57 21.54
C ASN A 2 29.91 4.55 21.36
N TYR A 3 29.38 5.29 20.39
CA TYR A 3 27.96 5.30 20.07
C TYR A 3 27.68 4.23 19.02
N GLU A 4 26.84 3.25 19.31
CA GLU A 4 26.30 2.36 18.28
C GLU A 4 25.06 3.02 17.67
N VAL A 5 25.12 3.39 16.40
CA VAL A 5 24.04 4.08 15.70
C VAL A 5 23.47 3.18 14.61
N SER A 6 22.15 2.99 14.61
CA SER A 6 21.45 2.18 13.62
C SER A 6 20.39 3.00 12.90
N LEU A 7 20.34 2.84 11.57
CA LEU A 7 19.33 3.44 10.71
C LEU A 7 18.30 2.36 10.34
N SER A 8 17.02 2.57 10.68
CA SER A 8 15.96 1.64 10.32
C SER A 8 14.74 2.31 9.69
N LEU A 9 14.04 1.58 8.83
CA LEU A 9 12.83 2.02 8.15
C LEU A 9 11.62 1.41 8.87
N ASN A 10 10.70 2.25 9.33
CA ASN A 10 9.54 1.79 10.09
C ASN A 10 8.40 1.42 9.14
N ILE A 11 7.82 0.23 9.32
CA ILE A 11 6.76 -0.32 8.46
C ILE A 11 5.37 -0.06 9.10
N VAL A 12 5.13 1.13 9.64
CA VAL A 12 3.92 1.41 10.47
C VAL A 12 2.63 1.17 9.69
N SER A 13 2.50 1.77 8.51
CA SER A 13 1.27 1.73 7.71
C SER A 13 0.95 0.33 7.20
N ALA A 14 1.94 -0.55 7.11
CA ALA A 14 1.81 -1.87 6.50
C ALA A 14 2.02 -3.04 7.46
N GLY A 15 2.36 -2.76 8.72
CA GLY A 15 2.70 -3.79 9.70
C GLY A 15 1.60 -4.83 9.88
N ARG A 16 0.34 -4.40 9.98
CA ARG A 16 -0.81 -5.33 10.09
C ARG A 16 -0.94 -6.21 8.84
N LYS A 17 -0.88 -5.64 7.64
CA LYS A 17 -0.93 -6.42 6.38
C LYS A 17 0.17 -7.48 6.30
N ILE A 18 1.39 -7.10 6.64
CA ILE A 18 2.52 -8.03 6.63
C ILE A 18 2.30 -9.10 7.71
N SER A 19 1.83 -8.72 8.90
CA SER A 19 1.47 -9.68 9.97
C SER A 19 0.41 -10.67 9.50
N ASP A 20 -0.68 -10.20 8.90
CA ASP A 20 -1.77 -11.07 8.40
C ASP A 20 -1.25 -12.09 7.37
N ARG A 21 -0.29 -11.67 6.52
CA ARG A 21 0.37 -12.58 5.57
C ARG A 21 1.30 -13.57 6.25
N ILE A 22 2.02 -13.15 7.29
CA ILE A 22 2.85 -14.05 8.08
C ILE A 22 1.97 -15.06 8.82
N ASP A 23 0.82 -14.64 9.34
CA ASP A 23 -0.13 -15.52 10.04
C ASP A 23 -0.77 -16.57 9.11
N GLU A 24 -1.02 -16.22 7.84
CA GLU A 24 -1.40 -17.18 6.79
C GLU A 24 -0.33 -18.26 6.60
N ILE A 25 0.96 -17.87 6.56
CA ILE A 25 2.06 -18.84 6.48
C ILE A 25 2.21 -19.65 7.76
N LYS A 26 2.12 -19.00 8.92
CA LYS A 26 2.22 -19.65 10.22
C LYS A 26 1.18 -20.75 10.39
N SER A 27 -0.03 -20.51 9.89
CA SER A 27 -1.10 -21.50 9.85
C SER A 27 -0.78 -22.69 8.93
N ALA A 28 -0.06 -22.44 7.83
CA ALA A 28 0.37 -23.49 6.89
C ALA A 28 1.67 -24.21 7.29
N ALA A 29 2.54 -23.57 8.08
CA ALA A 29 3.87 -24.04 8.43
C ALA A 29 4.25 -23.72 9.89
N PRO A 30 3.56 -24.30 10.88
CA PRO A 30 3.73 -23.95 12.30
C PRO A 30 5.09 -24.35 12.90
N TYR A 31 5.88 -25.15 12.19
CA TYR A 31 7.20 -25.66 12.61
C TYR A 31 8.37 -24.69 12.35
N PHE A 32 8.11 -23.55 11.72
CA PHE A 32 9.09 -22.48 11.60
C PHE A 32 9.13 -21.61 12.86
N ASP A 33 10.30 -21.05 13.16
CA ASP A 33 10.46 -20.00 14.14
C ASP A 33 10.15 -18.65 13.49
N TYR A 34 9.04 -18.02 13.86
CA TYR A 34 8.59 -16.73 13.31
C TYR A 34 9.16 -15.56 14.11
N ASN A 35 9.97 -14.71 13.46
CA ASN A 35 10.74 -13.64 14.11
C ASN A 35 10.61 -12.29 13.37
N PHE A 36 9.40 -11.96 12.92
CA PHE A 36 9.15 -10.71 12.20
C PHE A 36 9.23 -9.49 13.12
N LYS A 37 9.88 -8.44 12.61
CA LYS A 37 9.93 -7.10 13.23
C LYS A 37 9.32 -6.11 12.24
N ASN A 38 8.51 -5.17 12.75
CA ASN A 38 7.93 -4.06 11.98
C ASN A 38 8.97 -2.99 11.57
N GLU A 39 10.22 -3.39 11.34
CA GLU A 39 11.34 -2.50 11.03
C GLU A 39 12.31 -3.19 10.07
N ILE A 40 12.83 -2.43 9.11
CA ILE A 40 13.91 -2.87 8.22
C ILE A 40 15.18 -2.18 8.67
N LEU A 41 16.14 -2.95 9.19
CA LEU A 41 17.47 -2.43 9.51
C LEU A 41 18.24 -2.21 8.21
N LEU A 42 18.66 -0.96 7.96
CA LEU A 42 19.51 -0.64 6.81
C LEU A 42 20.98 -0.94 7.12
N PHE A 43 21.50 -0.37 8.20
CA PHE A 43 22.86 -0.63 8.68
C PHE A 43 23.03 -0.16 10.14
N SER A 44 24.12 -0.60 10.76
CA SER A 44 24.58 -0.14 12.07
C SER A 44 26.07 0.20 12.02
N ILE A 45 26.47 1.27 12.70
CA ILE A 45 27.86 1.74 12.78
C ILE A 45 28.24 2.10 14.20
N LYS A 46 29.52 1.99 14.51
CA LYS A 46 30.10 2.49 15.77
C LYS A 46 30.75 3.84 15.50
N LEU A 47 30.41 4.84 16.30
CA LEU A 47 30.99 6.18 16.27
C LEU A 47 31.87 6.38 17.51
N SER A 48 32.98 7.08 17.33
CA SER A 48 34.01 7.32 18.35
C SER A 48 33.59 8.41 19.34
N ASP A 49 32.85 9.42 18.89
CA ASP A 49 32.49 10.59 19.68
C ASP A 49 31.18 11.30 19.27
N LYS A 50 30.86 12.40 19.96
CA LYS A 50 29.67 13.22 19.70
C LYS A 50 29.72 14.04 18.42
N ASN A 51 30.92 14.41 17.95
CA ASN A 51 31.08 15.17 16.72
C ASN A 51 30.75 14.28 15.52
N GLU A 52 31.22 13.04 15.53
CA GLU A 52 30.83 12.04 14.52
C GLU A 52 29.30 11.81 14.51
N LEU A 53 28.66 11.70 15.68
CA LEU A 53 27.19 11.62 15.77
C LEU A 53 26.51 12.84 15.14
N LYS A 54 27.01 14.05 15.42
CA LYS A 54 26.45 15.28 14.83
C LYS A 54 26.61 15.31 13.31
N THR A 55 27.78 14.93 12.81
CA THR A 55 28.05 14.84 11.37
C THR A 55 27.13 13.81 10.71
N PHE A 56 26.97 12.64 11.31
CA PHE A 56 26.03 11.61 10.85
C PHE A 56 24.60 12.14 10.74
N LEU A 57 24.08 12.77 11.81
CA LEU A 57 22.72 13.34 11.81
C LEU A 57 22.54 14.42 10.74
N ASN A 58 23.56 15.26 10.51
CA ASN A 58 23.54 16.28 9.47
C ASN A 58 23.48 15.68 8.06
N ILE A 59 24.27 14.63 7.79
CA ILE A 59 24.28 13.95 6.49
C ILE A 59 22.91 13.32 6.22
N VAL A 60 22.38 12.58 7.20
CA VAL A 60 21.04 11.98 7.12
C VAL A 60 19.99 13.07 6.84
N GLY A 61 20.02 14.15 7.61
CA GLY A 61 19.08 15.26 7.43
C GLY A 61 19.17 15.91 6.06
N LYS A 62 20.38 16.21 5.59
CA LYS A 62 20.65 16.84 4.28
C LYS A 62 20.20 15.97 3.11
N LYS A 63 20.52 14.67 3.13
CA LYS A 63 20.17 13.74 2.05
C LYS A 63 18.68 13.43 2.02
N LEU A 64 18.05 13.26 3.18
CA LEU A 64 16.63 12.94 3.26
C LEU A 64 15.71 14.17 3.15
N PHE A 65 16.21 15.40 3.30
CA PHE A 65 15.39 16.62 3.26
C PHE A 65 14.57 16.81 1.99
N GLN A 66 15.09 16.37 0.84
CA GLN A 66 14.39 16.50 -0.43
C GLN A 66 13.29 15.45 -0.62
N LYS A 67 13.20 14.45 0.27
CA LYS A 67 12.29 13.32 0.13
C LYS A 67 11.06 13.50 1.00
N LYS A 68 9.89 13.36 0.37
CA LYS A 68 8.57 13.43 1.00
C LYS A 68 8.19 12.12 1.70
N TYR A 69 8.58 11.01 1.10
CA TYR A 69 8.39 9.63 1.55
C TYR A 69 9.30 8.74 0.68
N LEU A 70 9.52 7.49 1.08
CA LEU A 70 10.21 6.48 0.27
C LEU A 70 9.26 5.31 0.02
N THR A 71 9.09 4.91 -1.24
CA THR A 71 8.22 3.77 -1.56
C THR A 71 9.02 2.49 -1.65
N LEU A 72 8.64 1.51 -0.83
CA LEU A 72 9.16 0.14 -0.89
C LEU A 72 8.16 -0.79 -1.55
N LYS A 73 8.67 -1.77 -2.28
CA LYS A 73 7.92 -2.90 -2.83
C LYS A 73 8.37 -4.19 -2.17
N ILE A 74 7.43 -4.96 -1.62
CA ILE A 74 7.58 -6.39 -1.35
C ILE A 74 7.07 -7.17 -2.55
N ASP A 75 7.86 -8.10 -3.07
CA ASP A 75 7.47 -8.96 -4.19
C ASP A 75 7.63 -10.45 -3.85
N GLY A 76 6.55 -11.01 -3.32
CA GLY A 76 6.46 -12.42 -2.97
C GLY A 76 7.33 -12.77 -1.78
N TRP A 77 8.00 -13.90 -1.92
CA TRP A 77 8.74 -14.57 -0.86
C TRP A 77 10.07 -15.02 -1.43
N ARG A 78 11.12 -15.05 -0.61
CA ARG A 78 12.46 -15.50 -1.01
C ARG A 78 12.99 -16.50 0.00
N ARG A 79 13.53 -17.62 -0.50
CA ARG A 79 14.29 -18.59 0.29
C ARG A 79 15.76 -18.21 0.37
N GLN A 80 16.35 -18.39 1.54
CA GLN A 80 17.78 -18.15 1.78
C GLN A 80 18.37 -19.18 2.74
N LYS A 81 19.69 -19.33 2.70
CA LYS A 81 20.47 -20.05 3.70
C LYS A 81 21.39 -19.06 4.41
N LYS A 82 21.25 -18.91 5.73
CA LYS A 82 22.08 -18.03 6.57
C LYS A 82 22.75 -18.88 7.64
N GLY A 83 24.03 -19.20 7.44
CA GLY A 83 24.75 -20.15 8.29
C GLY A 83 24.08 -21.53 8.28
N GLU A 84 23.73 -22.04 9.46
CA GLU A 84 23.04 -23.32 9.64
C GLU A 84 21.51 -23.24 9.45
N LYS A 85 20.95 -22.05 9.29
CA LYS A 85 19.50 -21.85 9.21
C LYS A 85 19.04 -21.65 7.77
N TYR A 86 17.86 -22.18 7.48
CA TYR A 86 17.07 -21.87 6.30
C TYR A 86 16.07 -20.78 6.65
N VAL A 87 15.98 -19.76 5.81
CA VAL A 87 15.29 -18.52 6.11
C VAL A 87 14.28 -18.18 5.02
N LEU A 88 13.08 -17.80 5.45
CA LEU A 88 12.06 -17.17 4.63
C LEU A 88 12.08 -15.67 4.87
N SER A 89 12.17 -14.93 3.77
CA SER A 89 12.22 -13.48 3.79
C SER A 89 11.28 -12.88 2.76
N PHE A 90 10.80 -11.66 3.01
CA PHE A 90 10.24 -10.82 1.98
C PHE A 90 11.39 -10.09 1.28
N PRO A 91 11.55 -10.26 -0.05
CA PRO A 91 12.45 -9.39 -0.79
C PRO A 91 11.80 -8.00 -0.92
N VAL A 92 12.52 -6.98 -0.46
CA VAL A 92 12.07 -5.59 -0.44
C VAL A 92 12.96 -4.76 -1.34
N SER A 93 12.43 -4.08 -2.34
CA SER A 93 13.18 -3.09 -3.12
C SER A 93 12.65 -1.68 -2.90
N LEU A 94 13.53 -0.69 -3.02
CA LEU A 94 13.12 0.68 -3.30
C LEU A 94 12.62 0.76 -4.75
N LEU A 95 11.60 1.58 -5.00
CA LEU A 95 11.26 1.92 -6.38
C LEU A 95 12.39 2.75 -7.01
N ASP A 96 12.67 2.54 -8.29
CA ASP A 96 13.88 3.02 -9.01
C ASP A 96 14.18 4.53 -8.88
N ARG A 97 13.19 5.37 -8.54
CA ARG A 97 13.39 6.82 -8.32
C ARG A 97 14.15 7.15 -7.03
N ASP A 98 14.26 6.19 -6.12
CA ASP A 98 14.83 6.36 -4.78
C ASP A 98 16.02 5.41 -4.50
N SER A 99 16.35 4.49 -5.41
CA SER A 99 17.42 3.49 -5.20
C SER A 99 18.78 4.14 -4.97
N ASP A 100 19.08 5.20 -5.72
CA ASP A 100 20.37 5.89 -5.66
C ASP A 100 20.55 6.65 -4.33
N LEU A 101 19.45 7.06 -3.68
CA LEU A 101 19.49 7.86 -2.47
C LEU A 101 20.17 7.14 -1.30
N ILE A 102 19.80 5.88 -1.05
CA ILE A 102 20.38 5.11 0.06
C ILE A 102 21.85 4.84 -0.21
N PHE A 103 22.21 4.58 -1.47
CA PHE A 103 23.60 4.43 -1.88
C PHE A 103 24.40 5.71 -1.63
N GLU A 104 23.90 6.86 -2.10
CA GLU A 104 24.53 8.16 -1.87
C GLU A 104 24.66 8.50 -0.38
N LEU A 105 23.63 8.19 0.41
CA LEU A 105 23.64 8.38 1.86
C LEU A 105 24.77 7.58 2.51
N ILE A 106 24.86 6.29 2.20
CA ILE A 106 25.91 5.40 2.74
C ILE A 106 27.29 5.86 2.28
N SER A 107 27.43 6.26 1.02
CA SER A 107 28.69 6.78 0.47
C SER A 107 29.15 8.07 1.17
N GLU A 108 28.25 9.03 1.41
CA GLU A 108 28.58 10.28 2.11
C GLU A 108 28.95 10.02 3.58
N ILE A 109 28.26 9.09 4.26
CA ILE A 109 28.63 8.68 5.63
C ILE A 109 30.01 8.02 5.63
N LYS A 110 30.30 7.16 4.65
CA LYS A 110 31.60 6.48 4.54
C LYS A 110 32.76 7.46 4.39
N ASN A 111 32.57 8.48 3.55
CA ASN A 111 33.59 9.48 3.28
C ASN A 111 33.77 10.49 4.42
N SER A 112 32.73 10.72 5.24
CA SER A 112 32.71 11.83 6.20
C SER A 112 32.78 11.40 7.67
N VAL A 113 32.45 10.14 7.98
CA VAL A 113 32.29 9.66 9.36
C VAL A 113 33.17 8.43 9.64
N ILE A 114 33.01 7.35 8.85
CA ILE A 114 33.78 6.12 9.09
C ILE A 114 34.00 5.33 7.79
N SER A 115 35.24 4.93 7.53
CA SER A 115 35.61 4.24 6.29
C SER A 115 35.16 2.78 6.20
N ASP A 116 34.89 2.12 7.32
CA ASP A 116 34.57 0.69 7.42
C ASP A 116 33.05 0.42 7.47
N LEU A 117 32.31 1.00 6.52
CA LEU A 117 30.90 0.73 6.30
C LEU A 117 30.75 -0.41 5.28
N PRO A 118 29.96 -1.47 5.57
CA PRO A 118 29.64 -2.49 4.56
C PRO A 118 28.98 -1.81 3.36
N MET A 119 29.58 -1.98 2.18
CA MET A 119 29.00 -1.46 0.94
C MET A 119 27.73 -2.28 0.63
N LEU A 120 26.60 -1.60 0.43
CA LEU A 120 25.49 -2.22 -0.30
C LEU A 120 25.99 -2.41 -1.74
N ASN A 121 26.06 -3.66 -2.21
CA ASN A 121 26.40 -3.94 -3.60
C ASN A 121 25.31 -3.39 -4.52
N ASN A 122 25.71 -2.57 -5.51
CA ASN A 122 24.81 -1.93 -6.49
C ASN A 122 23.94 -2.91 -7.29
N GLU A 123 24.35 -4.17 -7.40
CA GLU A 123 23.68 -5.14 -8.27
C GLU A 123 22.36 -5.69 -7.72
N ASN A 124 22.04 -5.44 -6.45
CA ASN A 124 20.89 -6.05 -5.79
C ASN A 124 20.24 -5.07 -4.81
N ASN A 125 19.61 -3.98 -5.28
CA ASN A 125 18.80 -2.96 -4.57
C ASN A 125 17.65 -3.52 -3.68
N TYR A 126 17.89 -4.61 -2.97
CA TYR A 126 16.98 -5.44 -2.24
C TYR A 126 17.46 -5.60 -0.80
N PHE A 127 16.54 -5.38 0.13
CA PHE A 127 16.67 -5.75 1.53
C PHE A 127 15.80 -6.97 1.79
N ASP A 128 16.22 -7.85 2.69
CA ASP A 128 15.42 -9.01 3.06
C ASP A 128 14.85 -8.82 4.46
N ILE A 129 13.52 -8.77 4.55
CA ILE A 129 12.82 -8.87 5.82
C ILE A 129 12.65 -10.34 6.14
N THR A 130 13.54 -10.88 6.95
CA THR A 130 13.37 -12.22 7.50
C THR A 130 12.15 -12.25 8.42
N PHE A 131 11.24 -13.19 8.18
CA PHE A 131 10.04 -13.37 9.02
C PHE A 131 9.91 -14.77 9.59
N ALA A 132 10.59 -15.76 9.01
CA ALA A 132 10.59 -17.13 9.52
C ALA A 132 11.93 -17.84 9.24
N GLU A 133 12.33 -18.74 10.14
CA GLU A 133 13.55 -19.55 9.99
C GLU A 133 13.36 -20.97 10.53
N THR A 134 14.19 -21.91 10.07
CA THR A 134 14.26 -23.28 10.58
C THR A 134 15.66 -23.84 10.39
N LYS A 135 16.08 -24.77 11.27
CA LYS A 135 17.30 -25.57 11.06
C LYS A 135 17.03 -26.82 10.22
N ASN A 136 15.76 -27.20 10.05
CA ASN A 136 15.40 -28.41 9.33
C ASN A 136 15.28 -28.12 7.82
N SER A 137 16.23 -28.64 7.02
CA SER A 137 16.21 -28.51 5.57
C SER A 137 15.00 -29.19 4.92
N GLU A 138 14.51 -30.24 5.55
CA GLU A 138 13.44 -31.08 5.02
C GLU A 138 12.10 -30.35 5.00
N ASP A 139 11.71 -29.89 6.18
CA ASP A 139 10.55 -29.02 6.42
C ASP A 139 10.60 -27.76 5.53
N PHE A 140 11.77 -27.16 5.39
CA PHE A 140 11.97 -25.98 4.54
C PHE A 140 11.69 -26.28 3.05
N ASN A 141 12.30 -27.34 2.52
CA ASN A 141 12.13 -27.71 1.12
C ASN A 141 10.69 -28.15 0.82
N TYR A 142 10.06 -28.86 1.77
CA TYR A 142 8.66 -29.25 1.67
C TYR A 142 7.74 -28.02 1.63
N PHE A 143 7.88 -27.08 2.57
CA PHE A 143 7.11 -25.84 2.56
C PHE A 143 7.30 -25.06 1.25
N TRP A 144 8.55 -24.89 0.82
CA TRP A 144 8.88 -24.13 -0.39
C TRP A 144 8.23 -24.74 -1.64
N SER A 145 8.16 -26.08 -1.72
CA SER A 145 7.45 -26.74 -2.82
C SER A 145 5.97 -26.36 -2.86
N ALA A 146 5.30 -26.19 -1.71
CA ALA A 146 3.88 -25.85 -1.68
C ALA A 146 3.61 -24.41 -2.17
N ILE A 147 4.47 -23.44 -1.84
CA ILE A 147 4.28 -22.03 -2.20
C ILE A 147 4.84 -21.61 -3.57
N GLY A 148 5.57 -22.51 -4.27
CA GLY A 148 6.11 -22.29 -5.63
C GLY A 148 7.60 -21.92 -5.67
N GLU A 149 8.33 -22.13 -6.78
CA GLU A 149 8.09 -21.50 -8.11
C GLU A 149 7.16 -22.24 -9.09
N LYS A 150 7.09 -23.57 -9.05
CA LYS A 150 6.03 -24.43 -9.63
C LYS A 150 6.39 -25.87 -9.31
N ASN A 151 5.46 -26.65 -8.77
CA ASN A 151 5.72 -28.08 -8.58
C ASN A 151 5.65 -28.81 -9.92
N THR A 152 6.70 -29.57 -10.22
CA THR A 152 6.64 -30.62 -11.24
C THR A 152 6.12 -31.91 -10.60
N PHE A 153 5.53 -32.79 -11.41
CA PHE A 153 5.09 -34.13 -10.99
C PHE A 153 6.21 -34.91 -10.27
N PHE A 154 7.47 -34.78 -10.73
CA PHE A 154 8.62 -35.44 -10.13
C PHE A 154 8.98 -34.92 -8.74
N SER A 155 8.89 -33.60 -8.51
CA SER A 155 9.08 -33.03 -7.18
C SER A 155 8.04 -33.56 -6.19
N GLU A 156 6.77 -33.68 -6.57
CA GLU A 156 5.74 -34.24 -5.68
C GLU A 156 5.99 -35.73 -5.35
N LEU A 157 6.47 -36.51 -6.33
CA LEU A 157 6.77 -37.93 -6.14
C LEU A 157 7.98 -38.15 -5.21
N LEU A 158 9.04 -37.34 -5.39
CA LEU A 158 10.23 -37.38 -4.54
C LEU A 158 9.88 -36.98 -3.10
N LEU A 159 9.10 -35.91 -2.92
CA LEU A 159 8.67 -35.42 -1.61
C LEU A 159 7.80 -36.44 -0.87
N LYS A 160 6.91 -37.17 -1.57
CA LYS A 160 6.12 -38.27 -0.98
C LYS A 160 6.98 -39.43 -0.49
N THR A 161 8.15 -39.63 -1.09
CA THR A 161 9.07 -40.72 -0.73
C THR A 161 9.95 -40.33 0.47
N ILE A 162 10.36 -39.07 0.54
CA ILE A 162 11.22 -38.55 1.61
C ILE A 162 10.40 -38.20 2.86
N TYR A 163 9.18 -37.68 2.73
CA TYR A 163 8.40 -37.15 3.85
C TYR A 163 7.12 -37.95 4.12
N LYS A 164 7.27 -39.08 4.84
CA LYS A 164 6.12 -39.82 5.38
C LYS A 164 5.51 -39.18 6.64
N ASN A 165 6.18 -38.20 7.26
CA ASN A 165 5.79 -37.66 8.56
C ASN A 165 5.41 -36.16 8.57
N CYS A 166 5.55 -35.43 7.47
CA CYS A 166 5.22 -34.01 7.43
C CYS A 166 3.72 -33.81 7.12
N GLN A 167 3.00 -33.09 7.98
CA GLN A 167 1.61 -32.72 7.73
C GLN A 167 1.52 -31.83 6.49
N LYS A 168 0.61 -32.14 5.57
CA LYS A 168 0.41 -31.29 4.39
C LYS A 168 -0.15 -29.92 4.81
N PRO A 169 0.34 -28.81 4.22
CA PRO A 169 -0.33 -27.53 4.42
C PRO A 169 -1.75 -27.65 3.86
N ASN A 170 -2.75 -27.43 4.70
CA ASN A 170 -4.16 -27.44 4.30
C ASN A 170 -4.53 -26.27 3.37
N HIS A 171 -3.67 -25.24 3.34
CA HIS A 171 -3.85 -24.03 2.55
C HIS A 171 -2.50 -23.63 1.95
N VAL A 172 -2.48 -23.26 0.67
CA VAL A 172 -1.28 -22.72 0.00
C VAL A 172 -1.30 -21.20 0.14
N PRO A 173 -0.32 -20.60 0.86
CA PRO A 173 -0.17 -19.15 0.95
C PRO A 173 -0.15 -18.48 -0.43
N ARG A 174 -0.88 -17.38 -0.60
CA ARG A 174 -0.92 -16.64 -1.87
C ARG A 174 0.38 -15.86 -2.11
N LYS A 175 0.68 -15.53 -3.37
CA LYS A 175 1.77 -14.59 -3.69
C LYS A 175 1.45 -13.23 -3.07
N PHE A 176 2.39 -12.69 -2.29
CA PHE A 176 2.23 -11.40 -1.62
C PHE A 176 2.99 -10.31 -2.35
N CYS A 177 2.31 -9.42 -3.08
CA CYS A 177 2.92 -8.23 -3.64
C CYS A 177 2.27 -7.00 -3.04
N PHE A 178 3.07 -6.17 -2.39
CA PHE A 178 2.55 -5.05 -1.64
C PHE A 178 3.59 -3.95 -1.55
N SER A 179 3.16 -2.71 -1.67
CA SER A 179 4.02 -1.55 -1.49
C SER A 179 3.56 -0.70 -0.34
N PHE A 180 4.53 -0.10 0.33
CA PHE A 180 4.26 0.86 1.38
C PHE A 180 5.26 1.99 1.36
N ASP A 181 4.77 3.11 1.85
CA ASP A 181 5.55 4.32 1.93
C ASP A 181 6.11 4.45 3.34
N ILE A 182 7.41 4.72 3.39
CA ILE A 182 8.11 5.09 4.60
C ILE A 182 7.95 6.58 4.76
N MET A 183 7.40 6.97 5.90
CA MET A 183 7.27 8.37 6.31
C MET A 183 8.38 8.79 7.28
N GLU A 184 9.06 7.83 7.91
CA GLU A 184 10.06 8.11 8.94
C GLU A 184 11.24 7.15 8.86
N VAL A 185 12.45 7.70 8.94
CA VAL A 185 13.69 6.94 9.09
C VAL A 185 14.15 7.05 10.54
N LYS A 186 14.11 5.94 11.28
CA LYS A 186 14.47 5.89 12.69
C LYS A 186 15.99 5.89 12.86
N ILE A 187 16.41 6.57 13.92
CA ILE A 187 17.79 6.61 14.39
C ILE A 187 17.81 6.06 15.80
N LEU A 188 18.51 4.93 15.96
CA LEU A 188 18.77 4.33 17.27
C LEU A 188 20.18 4.69 17.71
N VAL A 189 20.37 5.01 18.99
CA VAL A 189 21.68 5.23 19.60
C VAL A 189 21.81 4.30 20.80
N ASN A 190 22.82 3.44 20.80
CA ASN A 190 23.03 2.36 21.77
C ASN A 190 21.75 1.51 21.95
N ASN A 191 21.14 1.12 20.83
CA ASN A 191 19.87 0.37 20.75
C ASN A 191 18.66 1.05 21.42
N LYS A 192 18.75 2.34 21.74
CA LYS A 192 17.63 3.15 22.26
C LYS A 192 17.14 4.11 21.18
N ASN A 193 15.83 4.32 21.10
CA ASN A 193 15.24 5.26 20.16
C ASN A 193 15.70 6.70 20.48
N TYR A 194 16.48 7.29 19.58
CA TYR A 194 16.96 8.67 19.68
C TYR A 194 15.96 9.64 19.04
N GLY A 195 15.40 9.26 17.90
CA GLY A 195 14.40 10.01 17.16
C GLY A 195 14.25 9.46 15.74
N SER A 196 13.55 10.20 14.90
CA SER A 196 13.42 9.86 13.47
C SER A 196 13.56 11.10 12.60
N TYR A 197 14.08 10.91 11.40
CA TYR A 197 13.93 11.89 10.35
C TYR A 197 12.56 11.70 9.70
N ASN A 198 11.68 12.69 9.86
CA ASN A 198 10.32 12.65 9.38
C ASN A 198 10.27 13.25 7.96
N LEU A 199 10.02 12.40 6.98
CA LEU A 199 10.10 12.74 5.55
C LEU A 199 8.98 13.71 5.14
N PRO A 200 7.69 13.49 5.49
CA PRO A 200 6.63 14.44 5.14
C PRO A 200 6.87 15.85 5.74
N LEU A 201 7.41 15.92 6.96
CA LEU A 201 7.70 17.19 7.64
C LEU A 201 9.05 17.80 7.25
N GLY A 202 9.94 17.04 6.60
CA GLY A 202 11.27 17.49 6.18
C GLY A 202 12.19 17.87 7.36
N ARG A 203 12.04 17.22 8.51
CA ARG A 203 12.85 17.55 9.71
C ARG A 203 13.09 16.36 10.62
N PHE A 204 14.10 16.49 11.49
CA PHE A 204 14.30 15.57 12.60
C PHE A 204 13.23 15.79 13.69
N VAL A 205 12.72 14.69 14.24
CA VAL A 205 11.77 14.64 15.35
C VAL A 205 12.40 13.78 16.45
N TYR A 206 12.70 14.39 17.60
CA TYR A 206 13.33 13.66 18.70
C TYR A 206 12.34 12.71 19.37
N ALA A 207 12.83 11.64 20.00
CA ALA A 207 11.98 10.66 20.69
C ALA A 207 11.13 11.25 21.84
N SER A 208 11.44 12.46 22.31
CA SER A 208 10.63 13.24 23.26
C SER A 208 9.41 13.93 22.62
N GLU A 209 9.40 14.13 21.30
CA GLU A 209 8.36 14.85 20.55
C GLU A 209 7.21 13.93 20.05
N LYS A 210 6.96 12.76 20.67
CA LYS A 210 6.06 11.66 20.20
C LYS A 210 4.65 12.03 19.70
N LYS A 211 4.14 13.25 19.93
CA LYS A 211 2.78 13.68 19.57
C LYS A 211 2.59 14.12 18.11
N MET A 212 3.57 13.92 17.22
CA MET A 212 3.52 14.44 15.83
C MET A 212 2.93 13.49 14.78
N VAL A 213 2.52 12.27 15.14
CA VAL A 213 2.00 11.28 14.17
C VAL A 213 0.84 11.84 13.35
N LYS A 214 -0.09 12.57 13.98
CA LYS A 214 -1.22 13.19 13.27
C LYS A 214 -0.78 14.17 12.18
N GLN A 215 0.17 15.06 12.51
CA GLN A 215 0.70 16.06 11.57
C GLN A 215 1.47 15.40 10.42
N THR A 216 2.20 14.32 10.72
CA THR A 216 2.93 13.52 9.73
C THR A 216 1.97 12.91 8.72
N LEU A 217 0.94 12.21 9.21
CA LEU A 217 -0.08 11.58 8.38
C LEU A 217 -0.83 12.60 7.54
N GLN A 218 -1.24 13.73 8.12
CA GLN A 218 -1.90 14.80 7.36
C GLN A 218 -1.00 15.35 6.25
N LYS A 219 0.25 15.70 6.58
CA LYS A 219 1.19 16.22 5.60
C LYS A 219 1.44 15.20 4.49
N TYR A 220 1.60 13.94 4.85
CA TYR A 220 1.72 12.84 3.89
C TYR A 220 0.50 12.73 2.97
N ARG A 221 -0.74 12.77 3.51
CA ARG A 221 -1.96 12.72 2.71
C ARG A 221 -2.06 13.87 1.71
N LEU A 222 -1.72 15.10 2.13
CA LEU A 222 -1.68 16.26 1.24
C LEU A 222 -0.63 16.07 0.12
N LEU A 223 0.55 15.54 0.46
CA LEU A 223 1.62 15.29 -0.51
C LEU A 223 1.33 14.14 -1.49
N LYS A 224 0.42 13.21 -1.14
CA LYS A 224 -0.03 12.09 -1.99
C LYS A 224 -1.33 12.38 -2.74
N GLY A 225 -1.94 13.56 -2.53
CA GLY A 225 -3.27 13.87 -3.04
C GLY A 225 -4.41 13.04 -2.42
N TYR A 226 -4.16 12.33 -1.31
CA TYR A 226 -5.15 11.56 -0.57
C TYR A 226 -6.05 12.44 0.30
N GLU A 227 -5.58 13.64 0.63
CA GLU A 227 -6.37 14.71 1.24
C GLU A 227 -6.27 15.89 0.27
N LEU A 228 -7.40 16.30 -0.30
CA LEU A 228 -7.43 17.47 -1.15
C LEU A 228 -7.31 18.71 -0.26
N ALA A 229 -6.38 19.62 -0.57
CA ALA A 229 -6.24 20.89 0.15
C ALA A 229 -7.56 21.69 0.11
N GLU A 230 -7.83 22.50 1.12
CA GLU A 230 -8.89 23.50 1.02
C GLU A 230 -8.50 24.50 -0.06
N SER A 231 -9.35 24.66 -1.07
CA SER A 231 -9.16 25.68 -2.09
C SER A 231 -9.54 27.05 -1.52
N ASP A 232 -8.73 28.07 -1.77
CA ASP A 232 -9.08 29.49 -1.54
C ASP A 232 -10.30 29.95 -2.38
N GLU A 233 -10.80 29.10 -3.28
CA GLU A 233 -11.91 29.37 -4.21
C GLU A 233 -13.28 29.55 -3.55
N ASN A 234 -13.40 29.37 -2.22
CA ASN A 234 -14.57 29.87 -1.47
C ASN A 234 -14.68 31.41 -1.45
N LYS A 235 -13.83 32.15 -2.19
CA LYS A 235 -13.89 33.62 -2.34
C LYS A 235 -14.33 34.14 -3.70
N SER A 236 -14.58 33.30 -4.71
CA SER A 236 -15.13 33.81 -5.97
C SER A 236 -16.25 32.94 -6.49
N GLY A 237 -17.48 33.36 -6.17
CA GLY A 237 -18.67 32.92 -6.89
C GLY A 237 -18.52 33.24 -8.38
N LYS A 238 -18.11 32.25 -9.16
CA LYS A 238 -18.27 32.24 -10.62
C LYS A 238 -19.18 31.08 -10.97
N ILE A 239 -20.43 31.43 -11.22
CA ILE A 239 -21.40 30.57 -11.89
C ILE A 239 -20.89 30.41 -13.33
N VAL A 240 -20.45 29.21 -13.68
CA VAL A 240 -20.20 28.83 -15.08
C VAL A 240 -21.40 27.99 -15.53
N GLU A 241 -22.21 28.57 -16.40
CA GLU A 241 -23.38 27.96 -17.02
C GLU A 241 -22.99 26.80 -17.96
N ASN A 242 -23.90 25.82 -18.05
CA ASN A 242 -23.90 24.64 -18.92
C ASN A 242 -22.78 23.60 -18.72
N LYS A 243 -22.72 22.97 -17.54
CA LYS A 243 -21.95 21.74 -17.35
C LYS A 243 -22.72 20.51 -17.87
N LYS A 244 -22.16 19.88 -18.90
CA LYS A 244 -22.46 18.49 -19.29
C LYS A 244 -22.48 17.60 -18.04
N VAL A 245 -23.47 16.71 -17.93
CA VAL A 245 -23.55 15.74 -16.82
C VAL A 245 -22.24 14.96 -16.75
N SER A 246 -21.57 15.05 -15.61
CA SER A 246 -20.29 14.37 -15.36
C SER A 246 -20.56 13.08 -14.58
N PHE A 247 -19.96 11.99 -15.05
CA PHE A 247 -20.08 10.67 -14.42
C PHE A 247 -18.79 10.36 -13.65
N PHE A 248 -18.95 9.82 -12.45
CA PHE A 248 -17.86 9.41 -11.58
C PHE A 248 -18.05 7.99 -11.09
N ALA A 249 -16.98 7.35 -10.62
CA ALA A 249 -17.05 6.06 -9.97
C ALA A 249 -16.10 5.97 -8.76
N ILE A 250 -16.48 5.19 -7.75
CA ILE A 250 -15.65 4.82 -6.59
C ILE A 250 -16.30 3.66 -5.83
N SER A 251 -15.52 2.98 -4.99
CA SER A 251 -15.96 1.89 -4.12
C SER A 251 -15.26 1.92 -2.75
N ASP A 252 -15.77 1.14 -1.80
CA ASP A 252 -15.09 0.73 -0.57
C ASP A 252 -14.71 1.90 0.36
N LEU A 253 -15.60 2.87 0.56
CA LEU A 253 -15.31 3.98 1.47
C LEU A 253 -15.22 3.49 2.92
N HIS A 254 -16.02 2.48 3.28
CA HIS A 254 -16.07 1.93 4.64
C HIS A 254 -16.16 3.02 5.72
N LEU A 255 -17.09 3.96 5.55
CA LEU A 255 -17.35 5.00 6.52
C LEU A 255 -17.75 4.38 7.87
N GLY A 256 -17.14 4.87 8.95
CA GLY A 256 -17.33 4.32 10.29
C GLY A 256 -16.61 2.99 10.58
N HIS A 257 -15.74 2.50 9.70
CA HIS A 257 -14.99 1.26 9.90
C HIS A 257 -13.54 1.53 10.37
N PHE A 258 -13.24 1.43 11.66
CA PHE A 258 -11.87 1.74 12.15
C PHE A 258 -10.83 0.69 11.72
N ASP A 259 -11.23 -0.59 11.69
CA ASP A 259 -10.33 -1.71 11.34
C ASP A 259 -9.81 -1.64 9.90
N ILE A 260 -10.54 -1.00 8.98
CA ILE A 260 -10.13 -0.86 7.59
C ILE A 260 -8.84 -0.04 7.44
N ILE A 261 -8.58 0.87 8.39
CA ILE A 261 -7.42 1.77 8.35
C ILE A 261 -6.14 0.94 8.35
N ASP A 262 -5.97 0.03 9.31
CA ASP A 262 -4.80 -0.84 9.35
C ASP A 262 -4.87 -1.95 8.30
N ALA A 263 -6.06 -2.55 8.08
CA ALA A 263 -6.23 -3.68 7.16
C ALA A 263 -5.85 -3.31 5.71
N THR A 264 -6.08 -2.05 5.31
CA THR A 264 -5.78 -1.54 3.96
C THR A 264 -4.62 -0.55 3.92
N ALA A 265 -3.95 -0.31 5.06
CA ALA A 265 -2.86 0.66 5.19
C ALA A 265 -3.25 2.11 4.87
N ARG A 266 -4.48 2.53 5.22
CA ARG A 266 -4.92 3.91 5.04
C ARG A 266 -4.14 4.83 5.98
N PRO A 267 -3.70 6.01 5.52
CA PRO A 267 -2.86 6.92 6.31
C PRO A 267 -3.68 7.77 7.29
N PHE A 268 -4.43 7.12 8.17
CA PHE A 268 -5.23 7.73 9.23
C PHE A 268 -4.86 7.12 10.58
N ILE A 269 -5.24 7.79 11.67
CA ILE A 269 -5.06 7.25 13.01
C ILE A 269 -6.13 6.18 13.25
N THR A 270 -5.73 5.01 13.74
CA THR A 270 -6.57 3.82 13.80
C THR A 270 -7.52 3.78 15.00
N THR A 271 -7.33 4.67 15.96
CA THR A 271 -8.14 4.72 17.19
C THR A 271 -9.51 5.37 17.00
N ASN A 272 -9.77 6.02 15.85
CA ASN A 272 -11.05 6.66 15.52
C ASN A 272 -11.18 6.91 14.01
N THR A 273 -12.37 6.71 13.45
CA THR A 273 -12.69 6.94 12.02
C THR A 273 -13.06 8.37 11.68
N ASP A 274 -13.41 9.22 12.66
CA ASP A 274 -13.96 10.56 12.39
C ASP A 274 -13.12 11.41 11.44
N GLU A 275 -11.79 11.35 11.55
CA GLU A 275 -10.89 12.08 10.65
C GLU A 275 -10.93 11.49 9.24
N MET A 276 -10.88 10.16 9.11
CA MET A 276 -10.96 9.48 7.81
C MET A 276 -12.29 9.81 7.13
N ASP A 277 -13.42 9.61 7.81
CA ASP A 277 -14.75 9.83 7.26
C ASP A 277 -14.90 11.27 6.74
N LYS A 278 -14.48 12.27 7.53
CA LYS A 278 -14.51 13.68 7.12
C LYS A 278 -13.69 13.95 5.88
N ILE A 279 -12.48 13.39 5.78
CA ILE A 279 -11.62 13.59 4.61
C ILE A 279 -12.18 12.89 3.38
N LEU A 280 -12.69 11.65 3.49
CA LEU A 280 -13.30 10.93 2.38
C LEU A 280 -14.53 11.67 1.82
N ILE A 281 -15.41 12.17 2.69
CA ILE A 281 -16.57 12.98 2.30
C ILE A 281 -16.13 14.30 1.67
N SER A 282 -15.13 14.97 2.25
CA SER A 282 -14.60 16.22 1.69
C SER A 282 -14.03 16.01 0.28
N ASN A 283 -13.22 14.96 0.09
CA ASN A 283 -12.68 14.60 -1.21
C ASN A 283 -13.78 14.31 -2.23
N TRP A 284 -14.82 13.55 -1.83
CA TRP A 284 -15.99 13.30 -2.67
C TRP A 284 -16.64 14.60 -3.14
N ASN A 285 -16.97 15.48 -2.20
CA ASN A 285 -17.72 16.72 -2.48
C ASN A 285 -16.91 17.76 -3.26
N LYS A 286 -15.57 17.69 -3.20
CA LYS A 286 -14.69 18.50 -4.05
C LYS A 286 -14.65 18.01 -5.51
N MET A 287 -14.84 16.71 -5.74
CA MET A 287 -14.86 16.14 -7.09
C MET A 287 -16.26 16.19 -7.73
N VAL A 288 -17.29 15.96 -6.92
CA VAL A 288 -18.67 15.77 -7.38
C VAL A 288 -19.51 16.98 -6.98
N SER A 289 -20.02 17.70 -7.98
CA SER A 289 -21.06 18.71 -7.79
C SER A 289 -22.44 18.07 -7.61
N GLU A 290 -23.42 18.81 -7.09
CA GLU A 290 -24.80 18.34 -6.91
C GLU A 290 -25.44 17.76 -8.20
N GLY A 291 -25.08 18.27 -9.38
CA GLY A 291 -25.56 17.74 -10.67
C GLY A 291 -24.78 16.54 -11.24
N GLY A 292 -23.76 16.06 -10.54
CA GLY A 292 -22.95 14.90 -10.96
C GLY A 292 -23.67 13.57 -10.72
N VAL A 293 -23.26 12.53 -11.45
CA VAL A 293 -23.74 11.15 -11.22
C VAL A 293 -22.57 10.29 -10.77
N VAL A 294 -22.73 9.55 -9.68
CA VAL A 294 -21.70 8.66 -9.16
C VAL A 294 -22.19 7.22 -9.19
N ILE A 295 -21.47 6.34 -9.86
CA ILE A 295 -21.66 4.90 -9.74
C ILE A 295 -20.83 4.42 -8.54
N TYR A 296 -21.51 3.98 -7.49
CA TYR A 296 -20.88 3.53 -6.25
C TYR A 296 -20.84 2.01 -6.19
N ALA A 297 -19.65 1.41 -6.25
CA ALA A 297 -19.48 -0.03 -6.39
C ALA A 297 -19.35 -0.80 -5.06
N GLY A 298 -20.14 -0.43 -4.05
CA GLY A 298 -20.35 -1.20 -2.82
C GLY A 298 -19.44 -0.82 -1.65
N ASP A 299 -19.82 -1.31 -0.46
CA ASP A 299 -19.17 -1.16 0.83
C ASP A 299 -19.03 0.30 1.29
N LEU A 300 -20.18 0.99 1.36
CA LEU A 300 -20.25 2.38 1.81
C LEU A 300 -19.94 2.52 3.29
N THR A 301 -20.55 1.65 4.09
CA THR A 301 -20.46 1.65 5.56
C THR A 301 -20.17 0.22 6.05
N TYR A 302 -19.80 0.09 7.33
CA TYR A 302 -19.57 -1.22 7.95
C TYR A 302 -20.35 -1.35 9.25
N ASN A 303 -21.27 -2.32 9.34
CA ASN A 303 -22.06 -2.64 10.55
C ASN A 303 -22.77 -1.43 11.18
N LEU A 304 -23.21 -0.46 10.37
CA LEU A 304 -23.99 0.67 10.83
C LEU A 304 -25.49 0.42 10.65
N ASP A 305 -26.28 0.98 11.57
CA ASP A 305 -27.73 1.05 11.40
C ASP A 305 -28.11 1.93 10.19
N SER A 306 -29.32 1.74 9.67
CA SER A 306 -29.81 2.46 8.48
C SER A 306 -29.78 3.98 8.64
N SER A 307 -30.09 4.49 9.85
CA SER A 307 -30.13 5.93 10.11
C SER A 307 -28.77 6.60 9.97
N LYS A 308 -27.70 5.92 10.40
CA LYS A 308 -26.33 6.41 10.26
C LYS A 308 -25.85 6.35 8.81
N ALA A 309 -26.17 5.28 8.10
CA ALA A 309 -25.86 5.18 6.67
C ALA A 309 -26.55 6.30 5.87
N ASP A 310 -27.83 6.57 6.13
CA ASP A 310 -28.58 7.66 5.52
C ASP A 310 -27.93 9.03 5.83
N ASN A 311 -27.41 9.22 7.04
CA ASN A 311 -26.71 10.45 7.41
C ASN A 311 -25.41 10.63 6.62
N TYR A 312 -24.67 9.56 6.32
CA TYR A 312 -23.52 9.65 5.42
C TYR A 312 -23.94 9.95 3.98
N ILE A 313 -24.94 9.25 3.46
CA ILE A 313 -25.44 9.45 2.09
C ILE A 313 -25.88 10.90 1.87
N LYS A 314 -26.59 11.51 2.84
CA LYS A 314 -27.02 12.92 2.77
C LYS A 314 -25.88 13.94 2.71
N GLN A 315 -24.68 13.56 3.13
CA GLN A 315 -23.50 14.43 3.06
C GLN A 315 -22.78 14.33 1.72
N LEU A 316 -23.09 13.36 0.87
CA LEU A 316 -22.43 13.13 -0.41
C LEU A 316 -23.16 13.85 -1.54
N ASN A 317 -22.43 14.69 -2.27
CA ASN A 317 -22.96 15.37 -3.45
C ASN A 317 -23.24 14.40 -4.61
N GLY A 318 -24.22 14.77 -5.43
CA GLY A 318 -24.53 14.10 -6.68
C GLY A 318 -25.60 13.01 -6.54
N LYS A 319 -26.07 12.52 -7.68
CA LYS A 319 -26.97 11.37 -7.76
C LYS A 319 -26.16 10.08 -7.70
N ILE A 320 -26.42 9.25 -6.69
CA ILE A 320 -25.68 8.00 -6.50
C ILE A 320 -26.46 6.82 -7.09
N ILE A 321 -25.78 6.02 -7.91
CA ILE A 321 -26.24 4.74 -8.45
C ILE A 321 -25.50 3.65 -7.68
N PHE A 322 -26.18 2.98 -6.77
CA PHE A 322 -25.58 1.97 -5.92
C PHE A 322 -25.52 0.58 -6.57
N VAL A 323 -24.35 -0.05 -6.47
CA VAL A 323 -24.11 -1.47 -6.69
C VAL A 323 -23.75 -2.11 -5.34
N ASN A 324 -24.32 -3.28 -5.03
CA ASN A 324 -24.22 -3.92 -3.72
C ASN A 324 -22.82 -4.37 -3.36
N GLY A 325 -22.32 -3.89 -2.22
CA GLY A 325 -21.21 -4.48 -1.49
C GLY A 325 -21.64 -5.63 -0.58
N ASN A 326 -20.68 -6.39 -0.07
CA ASN A 326 -20.97 -7.48 0.86
C ASN A 326 -21.10 -7.00 2.32
N HIS A 327 -20.68 -5.78 2.64
CA HIS A 327 -20.85 -5.16 3.94
C HIS A 327 -22.04 -4.19 4.00
N ASP A 328 -22.68 -3.89 2.86
CA ASP A 328 -23.86 -3.05 2.81
C ASP A 328 -25.09 -3.80 3.36
N THR A 329 -25.43 -3.52 4.62
CA THR A 329 -26.59 -4.12 5.31
C THR A 329 -27.85 -3.25 5.24
N VAL A 330 -27.76 -2.06 4.65
CA VAL A 330 -28.83 -1.06 4.61
C VAL A 330 -29.55 -1.09 3.27
N SER A 331 -30.88 -1.04 3.29
CA SER A 331 -31.73 -1.12 2.10
C SER A 331 -31.88 0.24 1.41
N TYR A 332 -30.86 0.71 0.71
CA TYR A 332 -31.05 1.68 -0.38
C TYR A 332 -31.30 0.94 -1.70
N GLU A 333 -31.92 1.59 -2.70
CA GLU A 333 -32.18 0.98 -4.01
C GLU A 333 -30.87 0.67 -4.75
N SER A 334 -30.37 -0.53 -4.51
CA SER A 334 -29.11 -1.02 -5.03
C SER A 334 -29.30 -2.13 -6.05
N ARG A 335 -28.26 -2.33 -6.87
CA ARG A 335 -28.24 -3.35 -7.92
C ARG A 335 -27.14 -4.36 -7.61
N PHE A 336 -27.32 -5.60 -8.01
CA PHE A 336 -26.23 -6.58 -7.95
C PHE A 336 -25.08 -6.20 -8.91
N GLN A 337 -25.45 -5.68 -10.09
CA GLN A 337 -24.53 -5.18 -11.10
C GLN A 337 -25.18 -4.01 -11.85
N TYR A 338 -24.37 -3.13 -12.44
CA TYR A 338 -24.86 -2.01 -13.24
C TYR A 338 -24.05 -1.89 -14.53
N GLU A 339 -24.71 -2.00 -15.67
CA GLU A 339 -24.08 -1.81 -16.97
C GLU A 339 -24.31 -0.39 -17.48
N LEU A 340 -23.25 0.22 -18.00
CA LEU A 340 -23.26 1.57 -18.56
C LEU A 340 -22.48 1.59 -19.87
N LYS A 341 -23.14 1.98 -20.95
CA LYS A 341 -22.45 2.41 -22.16
C LYS A 341 -22.10 3.90 -22.01
N TYR A 342 -20.81 4.21 -22.01
CA TYR A 342 -20.30 5.57 -21.86
C TYR A 342 -19.26 5.86 -22.93
N LYS A 343 -19.55 6.85 -23.79
CA LYS A 343 -18.81 7.06 -25.05
C LYS A 343 -18.75 5.74 -25.86
N ASP A 344 -17.58 5.35 -26.33
CA ASP A 344 -17.35 4.14 -27.12
C ASP A 344 -17.05 2.90 -26.27
N HIS A 345 -17.18 2.99 -24.94
CA HIS A 345 -16.88 1.91 -24.01
C HIS A 345 -18.13 1.37 -23.32
N LEU A 346 -18.11 0.07 -23.05
CA LEU A 346 -19.09 -0.61 -22.23
C LEU A 346 -18.47 -0.96 -20.88
N PHE A 347 -19.12 -0.55 -19.79
CA PHE A 347 -18.66 -0.80 -18.42
C PHE A 347 -19.68 -1.65 -17.66
N LEU A 348 -19.21 -2.68 -16.98
CA LEU A 348 -19.99 -3.45 -16.00
C LEU A 348 -19.45 -3.18 -14.60
N PHE A 349 -20.23 -2.49 -13.78
CA PHE A 349 -19.92 -2.25 -12.38
C PHE A 349 -20.44 -3.41 -11.54
N ILE A 350 -19.53 -4.04 -10.80
CA ILE A 350 -19.82 -5.15 -9.87
C ILE A 350 -18.86 -5.06 -8.68
N HIS A 351 -19.35 -5.13 -7.45
CA HIS A 351 -18.47 -4.94 -6.29
C HIS A 351 -17.38 -6.01 -6.19
N ASN A 352 -17.76 -7.29 -6.12
CA ASN A 352 -16.83 -8.40 -6.01
C ASN A 352 -16.52 -9.02 -7.39
N PRO A 353 -15.28 -8.93 -7.89
CA PRO A 353 -14.91 -9.42 -9.22
C PRO A 353 -15.00 -10.94 -9.38
N LYS A 354 -15.18 -11.71 -8.29
CA LYS A 354 -15.44 -13.15 -8.35
C LYS A 354 -16.75 -13.47 -9.08
N PHE A 355 -17.72 -12.55 -9.06
CA PHE A 355 -19.02 -12.74 -9.70
C PHE A 355 -19.08 -12.17 -11.12
N SER A 356 -17.95 -11.71 -11.66
CA SER A 356 -17.90 -11.19 -13.01
C SER A 356 -18.21 -12.28 -14.04
N PRO A 357 -18.97 -11.96 -15.10
CA PRO A 357 -19.24 -12.90 -16.18
C PRO A 357 -17.95 -13.23 -16.95
N ASP A 358 -17.81 -14.48 -17.36
CA ASP A 358 -16.74 -14.91 -18.23
C ASP A 358 -16.84 -14.20 -19.60
N ASN A 359 -15.69 -13.81 -20.16
CA ASN A 359 -15.58 -13.21 -21.50
C ASN A 359 -16.45 -11.96 -21.73
N TYR A 360 -16.65 -11.12 -20.71
CA TYR A 360 -17.36 -9.85 -20.86
C TYR A 360 -16.76 -9.00 -21.99
N PRO A 361 -17.58 -8.45 -22.92
CA PRO A 361 -17.07 -7.73 -24.09
C PRO A 361 -16.51 -6.34 -23.76
N GLY A 362 -16.90 -5.76 -22.62
CA GLY A 362 -16.46 -4.43 -22.15
C GLY A 362 -15.41 -4.49 -21.05
N TRP A 363 -15.43 -3.46 -20.19
CA TRP A 363 -14.60 -3.33 -19.00
C TRP A 363 -15.39 -3.69 -17.74
N ILE A 364 -14.83 -4.55 -16.91
CA ILE A 364 -15.38 -4.87 -15.58
C ILE A 364 -14.79 -3.89 -14.57
N VAL A 365 -15.64 -3.10 -13.92
CA VAL A 365 -15.25 -2.14 -12.90
C VAL A 365 -15.67 -2.67 -11.53
N HIS A 366 -14.73 -2.77 -10.59
CA HIS A 366 -14.96 -3.44 -9.31
C HIS A 366 -14.28 -2.76 -8.13
N GLY A 367 -14.71 -3.15 -6.93
CA GLY A 367 -14.08 -2.80 -5.66
C GLY A 367 -13.58 -4.05 -4.95
N HIS A 368 -13.92 -4.19 -3.66
CA HIS A 368 -13.81 -5.39 -2.82
C HIS A 368 -12.39 -5.87 -2.51
N THR A 369 -11.49 -5.86 -3.50
CA THR A 369 -10.14 -6.40 -3.35
C THR A 369 -9.17 -5.41 -2.72
N HIS A 370 -9.57 -4.13 -2.61
CA HIS A 370 -8.72 -3.04 -2.13
C HIS A 370 -7.34 -3.07 -2.82
N ASN A 371 -6.32 -2.64 -2.10
CA ASN A 371 -4.90 -2.74 -2.45
C ASN A 371 -4.24 -4.04 -1.93
N SER A 372 -5.02 -5.11 -1.69
CA SER A 372 -4.51 -6.38 -1.15
C SER A 372 -4.12 -7.40 -2.23
N ARG A 373 -4.74 -7.31 -3.42
CA ARG A 373 -4.55 -8.24 -4.54
C ARG A 373 -3.97 -7.54 -5.77
N MET A 374 -3.00 -6.64 -5.59
CA MET A 374 -2.46 -5.82 -6.68
C MET A 374 -1.88 -6.61 -7.86
N CYS A 375 -1.42 -7.85 -7.65
CA CYS A 375 -1.01 -8.73 -8.76
C CYS A 375 -2.17 -9.17 -9.66
N ASP A 376 -3.35 -9.42 -9.08
CA ASP A 376 -4.50 -9.95 -9.81
C ASP A 376 -5.46 -8.85 -10.25
N CYS A 377 -5.61 -7.85 -9.38
CA CYS A 377 -6.61 -6.79 -9.39
C CYS A 377 -5.92 -5.41 -9.18
N PRO A 378 -5.00 -5.00 -10.07
CA PRO A 378 -4.44 -3.65 -10.06
C PRO A 378 -5.52 -2.62 -10.43
N PHE A 379 -5.17 -1.33 -10.39
CA PHE A 379 -6.09 -0.25 -10.77
C PHE A 379 -6.68 -0.49 -12.18
N ILE A 380 -5.86 -0.81 -13.17
CA ILE A 380 -6.30 -1.25 -14.50
C ILE A 380 -5.52 -2.49 -14.92
N ASN A 381 -6.23 -3.54 -15.32
CA ASN A 381 -5.68 -4.71 -15.96
C ASN A 381 -6.16 -4.76 -17.43
N PHE A 382 -5.34 -4.29 -18.35
CA PHE A 382 -5.68 -4.23 -19.78
C PHE A 382 -5.93 -5.63 -20.38
N LYS A 383 -5.18 -6.64 -19.94
CA LYS A 383 -5.30 -8.01 -20.44
C LYS A 383 -6.65 -8.64 -20.07
N LYS A 384 -7.10 -8.44 -18.82
CA LYS A 384 -8.40 -8.94 -18.33
C LYS A 384 -9.54 -7.95 -18.55
N ARG A 385 -9.25 -6.72 -18.99
CA ARG A 385 -10.17 -5.58 -19.07
C ARG A 385 -10.92 -5.34 -17.75
N THR A 386 -10.18 -5.33 -16.64
CA THR A 386 -10.74 -5.05 -15.30
C THR A 386 -10.18 -3.76 -14.72
N ILE A 387 -10.97 -3.05 -13.92
CA ILE A 387 -10.63 -1.77 -13.28
C ILE A 387 -11.01 -1.84 -11.81
N ASN A 388 -10.04 -1.69 -10.92
CA ASN A 388 -10.25 -1.69 -9.46
C ASN A 388 -10.38 -0.24 -8.95
N ILE A 389 -11.60 0.15 -8.55
CA ILE A 389 -11.96 1.48 -8.08
C ILE A 389 -12.15 1.56 -6.57
N SER A 390 -11.61 0.61 -5.80
CA SER A 390 -11.53 0.76 -4.33
C SER A 390 -10.84 2.08 -3.99
N CYS A 391 -11.30 2.79 -2.96
CA CYS A 391 -10.85 4.15 -2.69
C CYS A 391 -9.33 4.26 -2.48
N GLU A 392 -8.65 3.19 -2.02
CA GLU A 392 -7.19 3.18 -1.92
C GLU A 392 -6.49 3.32 -3.27
N LEU A 393 -7.15 2.90 -4.37
CA LEU A 393 -6.60 2.95 -5.73
C LEU A 393 -7.03 4.19 -6.51
N THR A 394 -8.05 4.90 -6.05
CA THR A 394 -8.50 6.16 -6.68
C THR A 394 -8.00 7.40 -5.92
N SER A 395 -7.00 7.24 -5.05
CA SER A 395 -6.50 8.31 -4.18
C SER A 395 -7.58 8.92 -3.28
N TYR A 396 -8.48 8.05 -2.78
CA TYR A 396 -9.54 8.40 -1.85
C TYR A 396 -10.52 9.45 -2.40
N ARG A 397 -10.73 9.47 -3.72
CA ARG A 397 -11.67 10.39 -4.38
C ARG A 397 -12.39 9.72 -5.57
N PRO A 398 -13.62 10.14 -5.91
CA PRO A 398 -14.30 9.66 -7.11
C PRO A 398 -13.50 9.92 -8.39
N ILE A 399 -13.31 8.90 -9.21
CA ILE A 399 -12.64 9.03 -10.52
C ILE A 399 -13.67 9.44 -11.57
N ASN A 400 -13.31 10.40 -12.43
CA ASN A 400 -14.16 10.84 -13.53
C ASN A 400 -14.14 9.80 -14.67
N LEU A 401 -15.29 9.44 -15.22
CA LEU A 401 -15.36 8.47 -16.33
C LEU A 401 -14.72 8.98 -17.63
N ASP A 402 -14.69 10.30 -17.85
CA ASP A 402 -13.96 10.89 -18.98
C ASP A 402 -12.44 10.64 -18.85
N GLU A 403 -11.89 10.78 -17.65
CA GLU A 403 -10.49 10.47 -17.32
C GLU A 403 -10.23 8.98 -17.50
N LEU A 404 -11.13 8.12 -17.00
CA LEU A 404 -10.98 6.67 -17.15
C LEU A 404 -10.96 6.24 -18.63
N VAL A 405 -11.85 6.80 -19.45
CA VAL A 405 -11.88 6.55 -20.89
C VAL A 405 -10.61 7.04 -21.58
N GLU A 406 -10.06 8.19 -21.17
CA GLU A 406 -8.77 8.67 -21.69
C GLU A 406 -7.64 7.69 -21.38
N ILE A 407 -7.56 7.18 -20.14
CA ILE A 407 -6.57 6.19 -19.74
C ILE A 407 -6.71 4.89 -20.58
N ILE A 408 -7.94 4.43 -20.77
CA ILE A 408 -8.24 3.24 -21.57
C ILE A 408 -7.85 3.43 -23.05
N ASN A 409 -8.25 4.55 -23.65
CA ASN A 409 -8.00 4.85 -25.08
C ASN A 409 -6.52 5.02 -25.38
N ASN A 410 -5.77 5.62 -24.46
CA ASN A 410 -4.33 5.77 -24.56
C ASN A 410 -3.57 4.45 -24.32
N GLY A 411 -4.28 3.31 -24.27
CA GLY A 411 -3.88 1.99 -23.78
C GLY A 411 -2.69 1.28 -24.43
N SER A 412 -1.65 1.99 -24.90
CA SER A 412 -0.31 1.49 -25.19
C SER A 412 0.59 2.60 -25.76
N MET A 413 1.78 2.79 -25.16
CA MET A 413 2.92 3.64 -25.60
C MET A 413 2.69 5.17 -25.58
N GLY A 414 2.98 5.82 -24.44
CA GLY A 414 3.17 7.29 -24.37
C GLY A 414 2.40 8.04 -23.28
N GLY A 415 1.72 7.33 -22.37
CA GLY A 415 0.94 7.93 -21.28
C GLY A 415 1.41 7.63 -19.87
N ILE A 416 2.47 6.83 -19.71
CA ILE A 416 3.12 6.50 -18.42
C ILE A 416 3.92 7.72 -17.89
N ASP A 417 3.65 8.94 -18.36
CA ASP A 417 4.20 10.17 -17.80
C ASP A 417 3.12 11.22 -17.50
N LYS A 418 1.91 11.09 -18.08
CA LYS A 418 0.79 12.02 -17.81
C LYS A 418 -0.08 11.62 -16.62
N ILE A 419 -0.14 10.33 -16.28
CA ILE A 419 -0.71 9.90 -14.99
C ILE A 419 0.28 10.20 -13.85
N TYR A 420 1.56 10.41 -14.16
CA TYR A 420 2.61 10.74 -13.19
C TYR A 420 2.69 12.24 -12.86
N SER A 421 1.98 13.10 -13.61
CA SER A 421 1.82 14.51 -13.25
C SER A 421 0.61 14.79 -12.35
N ILE A 422 -0.21 13.77 -12.06
CA ILE A 422 -1.18 13.82 -10.96
C ILE A 422 -0.55 13.01 -9.84
N ASP A 423 0.04 13.74 -8.88
CA ASP A 423 0.83 13.35 -7.69
C ASP A 423 0.27 12.14 -6.90
N THR A 424 0.25 10.95 -7.51
CA THR A 424 -0.35 9.72 -6.98
C THR A 424 0.67 8.60 -7.10
N GLY A 425 1.65 8.64 -6.19
CA GLY A 425 2.65 7.58 -6.08
C GLY A 425 1.97 6.22 -5.81
N SER A 426 2.49 5.20 -6.51
CA SER A 426 2.31 3.76 -6.24
C SER A 426 1.13 3.08 -6.94
N PHE A 427 1.29 2.74 -8.23
CA PHE A 427 0.48 1.69 -8.87
C PHE A 427 1.37 0.66 -9.58
N PHE A 428 1.29 -0.58 -9.09
CA PHE A 428 2.04 -1.73 -9.61
C PHE A 428 1.27 -2.35 -10.77
N TYR A 429 1.92 -2.42 -11.93
CA TYR A 429 1.45 -3.12 -13.10
C TYR A 429 1.86 -4.60 -13.03
N VAL A 430 1.06 -5.46 -13.66
CA VAL A 430 1.48 -6.80 -14.12
C VAL A 430 1.30 -6.80 -15.63
N GLU A 431 2.41 -6.99 -16.36
CA GLU A 431 2.44 -7.13 -17.82
C GLU A 431 1.64 -8.35 -18.33
#